data_AF-A0A6F9BCG1-F1
#
_entry.id   AF-A0A6F9BCG1-F1
#
_cell.length_a   1.000
_cell.length_b   1.000
_cell.length_c   1.000
_cell.angle_alpha   90.00
_cell.angle_beta   90.00
_cell.angle_gamma   90.00
#
_symmetry.space_group_name_H-M   'P 1'
#
loop_
_entity.id
_entity.type
_entity.pdbx_description
1 polymer ?
#
loop_
_entity_poly.entity_id
_entity_poly.type
_entity_poly.pdbx_seq_one_letter_code
_entity_poly.pdbx_strand_id
1 'polypeptide(L)'
;MPQRKMLGRTSPAVTREDALRDTHTKGVSARDPVQRSWSRETSFNVTKNQVDRQAEVREIKRRLTRKARKILRFHEYVEVTTANDYDRRADKPWTKLTPADKAAIRKELNDFKSSEMEVHEDSRIYTRFHRP
;
A
#
# COMPACT_ATOMS: atom_id res chain seq x y z
N MET A 1 -29.71 -31.84 4.84
CA MET A 1 -29.14 -30.93 5.86
C MET A 1 -30.02 -30.98 7.11
N PRO A 2 -29.64 -31.71 8.17
CA PRO A 2 -30.33 -31.66 9.45
C PRO A 2 -29.62 -30.73 10.45
N GLN A 3 -30.38 -30.33 11.46
CA GLN A 3 -30.15 -29.24 12.40
C GLN A 3 -29.25 -29.59 13.60
N ARG A 4 -28.48 -28.56 14.03
CA ARG A 4 -28.22 -28.08 15.40
C ARG A 4 -28.62 -28.96 16.59
N LYS A 5 -27.67 -29.27 17.50
CA LYS A 5 -27.89 -29.28 18.96
C LYS A 5 -26.64 -28.85 19.75
N MET A 6 -26.89 -28.03 20.76
CA MET A 6 -25.98 -27.57 21.80
C MET A 6 -26.08 -28.50 23.01
N LEU A 7 -24.95 -28.91 23.57
CA LEU A 7 -24.73 -29.47 24.92
C LEU A 7 -23.32 -28.98 25.32
N GLY A 8 -23.01 -28.35 26.45
CA GLY A 8 -23.61 -28.45 27.77
C GLY A 8 -22.60 -29.13 28.71
N ARG A 9 -21.74 -28.31 29.35
CA ARG A 9 -21.00 -28.47 30.63
C ARG A 9 -20.50 -29.86 31.05
N THR A 10 -19.26 -29.93 31.54
CA THR A 10 -18.92 -30.42 32.91
C THR A 10 -17.46 -30.15 33.24
N SER A 11 -17.21 -29.57 34.42
CA SER A 11 -15.90 -29.61 35.10
C SER A 11 -15.62 -31.02 35.64
N PRO A 12 -14.35 -31.37 35.83
CA PRO A 12 -13.93 -32.06 37.06
C PRO A 12 -12.84 -31.24 37.75
N ALA A 13 -13.02 -30.87 39.01
CA ALA A 13 -12.73 -31.71 40.17
C ALA A 13 -11.22 -31.79 40.44
N VAL A 14 -10.83 -31.06 41.48
CA VAL A 14 -9.54 -31.07 42.16
C VAL A 14 -9.24 -32.48 42.67
N THR A 15 -8.08 -33.02 42.32
CA THR A 15 -7.44 -34.12 43.07
C THR A 15 -6.31 -33.54 43.92
N ARG A 16 -6.33 -33.95 45.19
CA ARG A 16 -5.30 -33.74 46.22
C ARG A 16 -4.25 -34.84 46.12
N GLU A 17 -3.10 -34.55 46.75
CA GLU A 17 -1.92 -35.42 47.01
C GLU A 17 -0.91 -35.40 45.86
N ASP A 18 0.38 -35.04 46.03
CA ASP A 18 1.28 -35.36 47.13
C ASP A 18 2.36 -34.30 47.39
N ALA A 19 2.87 -34.36 48.61
CA ALA A 19 3.91 -33.53 49.19
C ALA A 19 5.28 -33.73 48.52
N LEU A 20 6.00 -32.63 48.29
CA LEU A 20 7.39 -32.55 48.71
C LEU A 20 7.75 -31.11 49.06
N ARG A 21 8.23 -30.95 50.29
CA ARG A 21 8.84 -29.75 50.81
C ARG A 21 10.06 -29.45 49.94
N ASP A 22 10.05 -28.30 49.27
CA ASP A 22 11.28 -27.59 48.98
C ASP A 22 11.07 -26.12 49.35
N THR A 23 11.46 -25.82 50.58
CA THR A 23 11.83 -24.49 51.02
C THR A 23 13.05 -24.06 50.21
N HIS A 24 12.81 -23.59 48.99
CA HIS A 24 13.68 -22.60 48.39
C HIS A 24 12.90 -21.30 48.41
N THR A 25 13.12 -20.54 49.47
CA THR A 25 13.03 -19.09 49.46
C THR A 25 13.82 -18.61 48.25
N LYS A 26 13.16 -18.48 47.09
CA LYS A 26 13.72 -17.74 45.96
C LYS A 26 13.84 -16.33 46.47
N GLY A 27 15.08 -15.98 46.81
CA GLY A 27 15.46 -14.67 47.26
C GLY A 27 14.74 -13.66 46.41
N VAL A 28 14.06 -12.74 47.07
CA VAL A 28 13.79 -11.44 46.47
C VAL A 28 15.19 -10.92 46.18
N SER A 29 15.70 -11.19 44.98
CA SER A 29 16.89 -10.54 44.47
C SER A 29 16.49 -9.08 44.50
N ALA A 30 16.91 -8.41 45.56
CA ALA A 30 16.90 -6.97 45.67
C ALA A 30 17.76 -6.53 44.49
N ARG A 31 17.12 -6.33 43.33
CA ARG A 31 17.78 -5.72 42.18
C ARG A 31 18.41 -4.48 42.75
N ASP A 32 19.73 -4.39 42.57
CA ASP A 32 20.58 -3.35 43.13
C ASP A 32 19.83 -2.01 43.07
N PRO A 33 19.79 -1.18 44.12
CA PRO A 33 19.08 0.09 44.11
C PRO A 33 19.41 0.92 42.85
N VAL A 34 20.66 0.79 42.40
CA VAL A 34 21.22 1.28 41.15
C VAL A 34 20.54 0.63 39.93
N GLN A 35 20.46 -0.69 39.80
CA GLN A 35 19.77 -1.34 38.68
C GLN A 35 18.29 -0.97 38.57
N ARG A 36 17.61 -0.75 39.70
CA ARG A 36 16.19 -0.33 39.73
C ARG A 36 16.02 1.16 39.38
N SER A 37 16.99 2.01 39.71
CA SER A 37 17.00 3.40 39.23
C SER A 37 17.28 3.45 37.73
N TRP A 38 18.30 2.74 37.21
CA TRP A 38 18.57 2.61 35.78
C TRP A 38 17.37 2.06 34.99
N SER A 39 16.65 1.06 35.54
CA SER A 39 15.46 0.49 34.88
C SER A 39 14.28 1.48 34.83
N ARG A 40 14.13 2.32 35.86
CA ARG A 40 13.10 3.39 35.89
C ARG A 40 13.47 4.55 34.98
N GLU A 41 14.73 4.95 35.00
CA GLU A 41 15.30 5.99 34.15
C GLU A 41 15.17 5.61 32.67
N THR A 42 15.53 4.37 32.31
CA THR A 42 15.35 3.86 30.94
C THR A 42 13.88 3.80 30.54
N SER A 43 13.00 3.28 31.40
CA SER A 43 11.54 3.25 31.11
C SER A 43 10.96 4.66 30.94
N PHE A 44 11.39 5.61 31.75
CA PHE A 44 10.98 7.01 31.67
C PHE A 44 11.53 7.70 30.41
N ASN A 45 12.79 7.46 30.06
CA ASN A 45 13.40 8.02 28.86
C ASN A 45 12.80 7.41 27.59
N VAL A 46 12.46 6.11 27.58
CA VAL A 46 11.75 5.46 26.47
C VAL A 46 10.35 6.03 26.29
N THR A 47 9.61 6.22 27.37
CA THR A 47 8.25 6.78 27.32
C THR A 47 8.26 8.26 26.93
N LYS A 48 9.19 9.07 27.46
CA LYS A 48 9.41 10.45 27.02
C LYS A 48 9.75 10.53 25.54
N ASN A 49 10.74 9.77 25.07
CA ASN A 49 11.12 9.72 23.66
C ASN A 49 9.95 9.28 22.76
N GLN A 50 9.07 8.39 23.24
CA GLN A 50 7.88 7.97 22.50
C GLN A 50 6.81 9.07 22.45
N VAL A 51 6.60 9.80 23.55
CA VAL A 51 5.68 10.94 23.62
C VAL A 51 6.16 12.09 22.74
N ASP A 52 7.46 12.39 22.77
CA ASP A 52 8.09 13.43 21.96
C ASP A 52 7.98 13.10 20.46
N ARG A 53 8.25 11.84 20.08
CA ARG A 53 8.02 11.35 18.70
C ARG A 53 6.56 11.46 18.28
N GLN A 54 5.61 11.15 19.17
CA GLN A 54 4.18 11.30 18.88
C GLN A 54 3.78 12.77 18.72
N ALA A 55 4.36 13.67 19.52
CA ALA A 55 4.15 15.10 19.41
C ALA A 55 4.69 15.65 18.08
N GLU A 56 5.89 15.21 17.68
CA GLU A 56 6.51 15.57 16.42
C GLU A 56 5.69 15.08 15.21
N VAL A 57 5.20 13.84 15.25
CA VAL A 57 4.31 13.30 14.20
C VAL A 57 3.00 14.09 14.11
N ARG A 58 2.40 14.47 15.24
CA ARG A 58 1.19 15.32 15.25
C ARG A 58 1.46 16.71 14.70
N GLU A 59 2.62 17.29 14.99
CA GLU A 59 3.03 18.58 14.47
C GLU A 59 3.32 18.54 12.97
N ILE A 60 3.99 17.51 12.48
CA ILE A 60 4.19 17.24 11.05
C ILE A 60 2.82 17.10 10.36
N LYS A 61 1.90 16.32 10.92
CA LYS A 61 0.54 16.14 10.40
C LYS A 61 -0.26 17.45 10.40
N ARG A 62 -0.12 18.28 11.44
CA ARG A 62 -0.73 19.63 11.52
C ARG A 62 -0.15 20.57 10.46
N ARG A 63 1.16 20.53 10.22
CA ARG A 63 1.84 21.33 9.19
C ARG A 63 1.43 20.89 7.78
N LEU A 64 1.33 19.58 7.54
CA LEU A 64 0.89 19.01 6.27
C LEU A 64 -0.57 19.34 5.98
N THR A 65 -1.47 19.25 6.96
CA THR A 65 -2.89 19.61 6.81
C THR A 65 -3.12 21.12 6.58
N ARG A 66 -2.31 22.00 7.18
CA ARG A 66 -2.33 23.46 6.86
C ARG A 66 -1.73 23.81 5.49
N LYS A 67 -0.79 23.02 5.00
CA LYS A 67 -0.15 23.20 3.68
C LYS A 67 -0.92 22.51 2.53
N ALA A 68 -1.80 21.56 2.84
CA ALA A 68 -2.70 20.91 1.88
C ALA A 68 -3.93 21.78 1.51
N ARG A 69 -3.74 23.11 1.42
CA ARG A 69 -4.68 23.95 0.67
C ARG A 69 -4.49 23.58 -0.79
N LYS A 70 -5.57 23.21 -1.49
CA LYS A 70 -5.56 22.90 -2.94
C LYS A 70 -4.79 24.02 -3.67
N ILE A 71 -3.53 23.75 -4.03
CA ILE A 71 -2.61 24.76 -4.57
C ILE A 71 -3.02 25.12 -6.00
N LEU A 72 -3.58 24.15 -6.72
CA LEU A 72 -4.15 24.33 -8.05
C LEU A 72 -5.50 25.04 -7.95
N ARG A 73 -5.60 26.22 -8.57
CA ARG A 73 -6.83 27.01 -8.72
C ARG A 73 -7.11 27.18 -10.20
N PHE A 74 -8.36 26.95 -10.61
CA PHE A 74 -8.82 27.23 -11.96
C PHE A 74 -9.39 28.64 -12.01
N HIS A 75 -9.12 29.36 -13.10
CA HIS A 75 -9.71 30.67 -13.34
C HIS A 75 -11.17 30.49 -13.76
N GLU A 76 -12.04 31.38 -13.29
CA GLU A 76 -13.46 31.37 -13.63
C GLU A 76 -13.72 31.89 -15.05
N TYR A 77 -12.85 32.81 -15.51
CA TYR A 77 -12.95 33.40 -16.83
C TYR A 77 -12.13 32.62 -17.86
N VAL A 78 -12.75 32.41 -19.02
CA VAL A 78 -12.14 31.76 -20.18
C VAL A 78 -12.10 32.78 -21.31
N GLU A 79 -10.91 33.03 -21.86
CA GLU A 79 -10.74 33.84 -23.06
C GLU A 79 -11.18 33.03 -24.29
N VAL A 80 -12.01 33.64 -25.14
CA VAL A 80 -12.50 33.03 -26.37
C VAL A 80 -11.97 33.83 -27.55
N THR A 81 -11.28 33.16 -28.46
CA THR A 81 -10.81 33.73 -29.73
C THR A 81 -11.40 32.96 -30.91
N THR A 82 -11.56 33.63 -32.05
CA THR A 82 -12.07 32.99 -33.27
C THR A 82 -11.00 32.08 -33.86
N ALA A 83 -11.33 30.82 -34.07
CA ALA A 83 -10.47 29.89 -34.80
C ALA A 83 -10.53 30.18 -36.31
N ASN A 84 -9.47 29.79 -37.04
CA ASN A 84 -9.45 29.92 -38.50
C ASN A 84 -10.63 29.14 -39.11
N ASP A 85 -11.30 29.76 -40.08
CA ASP A 85 -12.38 29.14 -40.85
C ASP A 85 -11.82 28.59 -42.17
N TYR A 86 -11.52 27.29 -42.16
CA TYR A 86 -11.05 26.55 -43.33
C TYR A 86 -11.57 25.11 -43.27
N ASP A 87 -11.62 24.46 -44.43
CA ASP A 87 -12.07 23.07 -44.50
C ASP A 87 -11.05 22.12 -43.85
N ARG A 88 -11.44 21.51 -42.73
CA ARG A 88 -10.64 20.52 -41.98
C ARG A 88 -11.01 19.08 -42.31
N ARG A 89 -11.81 18.84 -43.36
CA ARG A 89 -12.21 17.49 -43.75
C ARG A 89 -10.99 16.74 -44.28
N ALA A 90 -10.85 15.50 -43.82
CA ALA A 90 -9.85 14.56 -44.29
C ALA A 90 -10.53 13.21 -44.52
N ASP A 91 -10.07 12.50 -45.54
CA ASP A 91 -10.49 11.13 -45.76
C ASP A 91 -10.05 10.23 -44.61
N LYS A 92 -10.88 9.23 -44.31
CA LYS A 92 -10.68 8.30 -43.19
C LYS A 92 -10.33 6.92 -43.74
N PRO A 93 -9.11 6.68 -44.25
CA PRO A 93 -8.76 5.42 -44.93
C PRO A 93 -8.98 4.18 -44.06
N TRP A 94 -8.87 4.31 -42.73
CA TRP A 94 -9.13 3.23 -41.78
C TRP A 94 -10.56 2.69 -41.80
N THR A 95 -11.54 3.43 -42.33
CA THR A 95 -12.93 2.93 -42.47
C THR A 95 -13.11 1.97 -43.63
N LYS A 96 -12.18 1.98 -44.60
CA LYS A 96 -12.24 1.16 -45.82
C LYS A 96 -11.49 -0.18 -45.70
N LEU A 97 -10.89 -0.48 -44.53
CA LEU A 97 -10.06 -1.66 -44.32
C LEU A 97 -10.89 -2.96 -44.27
N THR A 98 -10.57 -3.91 -45.14
CA THR A 98 -11.17 -5.25 -45.13
C THR A 98 -10.62 -6.09 -43.96
N PRO A 99 -11.29 -7.19 -43.57
CA PRO A 99 -10.74 -8.12 -42.58
C PRO A 99 -9.36 -8.68 -42.97
N ALA A 100 -9.13 -8.91 -44.27
CA ALA A 100 -7.86 -9.37 -44.80
C ALA A 100 -6.76 -8.31 -44.64
N ASP A 101 -7.04 -7.06 -45.00
CA ASP A 101 -6.09 -5.95 -44.83
C ASP A 101 -5.72 -5.77 -43.36
N LYS A 102 -6.72 -5.85 -42.47
CA LYS A 102 -6.48 -5.79 -41.02
C LYS A 102 -5.59 -6.93 -40.54
N ALA A 103 -5.72 -8.13 -41.10
CA ALA A 103 -4.86 -9.26 -40.75
C ALA A 103 -3.42 -9.05 -41.23
N ALA A 104 -3.25 -8.60 -42.47
CA ALA A 104 -1.94 -8.24 -43.02
C ALA A 104 -1.25 -7.16 -42.18
N ILE A 105 -1.95 -6.07 -41.86
CA ILE A 105 -1.43 -4.97 -41.03
C ILE A 105 -1.05 -5.46 -39.63
N ARG A 106 -1.84 -6.35 -39.00
CA ARG A 106 -1.49 -6.91 -37.67
C ARG A 106 -0.21 -7.71 -37.72
N LYS A 107 -0.02 -8.52 -38.77
CA LYS A 107 1.21 -9.30 -38.97
C LYS A 107 2.41 -8.37 -39.14
N GLU A 108 2.32 -7.43 -40.08
CA GLU A 108 3.38 -6.45 -40.35
C GLU A 108 3.78 -5.67 -39.09
N LEU A 109 2.81 -5.20 -38.31
CA LEU A 109 3.08 -4.48 -37.07
C LEU A 109 3.74 -5.36 -36.00
N ASN A 110 3.39 -6.64 -35.91
CA ASN A 110 4.03 -7.55 -34.96
C ASN A 110 5.48 -7.83 -35.37
N ASP A 111 5.72 -8.06 -36.66
CA ASP A 111 7.05 -8.30 -37.22
C ASP A 111 7.93 -7.08 -36.90
N PHE A 112 7.50 -5.86 -37.29
CA PHE A 112 8.19 -4.60 -36.99
C PHE A 112 8.53 -4.43 -35.50
N LYS A 113 7.56 -4.66 -34.61
CA LYS A 113 7.73 -4.50 -33.16
C LYS A 113 8.71 -5.50 -32.55
N SER A 114 8.91 -6.63 -33.20
CA SER A 114 9.77 -7.70 -32.70
C SER A 114 11.21 -7.60 -33.19
N SER A 115 11.43 -7.08 -34.41
CA SER A 115 12.73 -7.09 -35.07
C SER A 115 13.37 -5.71 -35.27
N GLU A 116 12.58 -4.67 -35.49
CA GLU A 116 13.09 -3.36 -35.92
C GLU A 116 12.87 -2.26 -34.87
N MET A 117 11.75 -2.33 -34.15
CA MET A 117 11.42 -1.31 -33.16
C MET A 117 12.31 -1.44 -31.92
N GLU A 118 13.20 -0.48 -31.74
CA GLU A 118 14.04 -0.42 -30.55
C GLU A 118 13.21 -0.13 -29.30
N VAL A 119 13.32 -1.01 -28.30
CA VAL A 119 12.66 -0.87 -27.00
C VAL A 119 13.65 -1.24 -25.91
N HIS A 120 13.76 -0.38 -24.90
CA HIS A 120 14.57 -0.64 -23.71
C HIS A 120 14.20 -1.98 -23.08
N GLU A 121 15.19 -2.73 -22.61
CA GLU A 121 15.03 -4.12 -22.12
C GLU A 121 13.93 -4.23 -21.06
N ASP A 122 13.96 -3.38 -20.03
CA ASP A 122 12.96 -3.33 -18.95
C ASP A 122 11.54 -2.95 -19.41
N SER A 123 11.42 -2.30 -20.58
CA SER A 123 10.14 -1.82 -21.11
C SER A 123 9.54 -2.73 -22.17
N ARG A 124 10.23 -3.81 -22.57
CA ARG A 124 9.74 -4.74 -23.61
C ARG A 124 8.39 -5.36 -23.27
N ILE A 125 8.09 -5.51 -21.98
CA ILE A 125 6.80 -6.02 -21.51
C ILE A 125 5.60 -5.12 -21.88
N TYR A 126 5.86 -3.84 -22.16
CA TYR A 126 4.83 -2.87 -22.55
C TYR A 126 4.62 -2.78 -24.05
N THR A 127 5.41 -3.51 -24.85
CA THR A 127 5.23 -3.57 -26.31
C THR A 127 3.88 -4.22 -26.63
N ARG A 128 2.97 -3.43 -27.20
CA ARG A 128 1.60 -3.87 -27.50
C ARG A 128 1.56 -4.67 -28.81
N PHE A 129 1.54 -5.99 -28.71
CA PHE A 129 1.34 -6.88 -29.86
C PHE A 129 -0.14 -6.99 -30.28
N HIS A 130 -0.38 -7.41 -31.51
CA HIS A 130 -1.70 -7.68 -32.08
C HIS A 130 -1.93 -9.19 -32.18
N ARG A 131 -3.20 -9.63 -32.13
CA ARG A 131 -3.53 -11.04 -32.37
C ARG A 131 -3.26 -11.40 -33.83
N PRO A 132 -2.73 -12.59 -34.14
CA PRO A 132 -2.67 -13.11 -35.51
C PRO A 132 -4.06 -13.05 -36.18
#